data_AF-A0AAD8TH86-F1
#
_entry.id   AF-A0AAD8TH86-F1
#
_cell.length_a   1.000
_cell.length_b   1.000
_cell.length_c   1.000
_cell.angle_alpha   90.00
_cell.angle_beta   90.00
_cell.angle_gamma   90.00
#
_symmetry.space_group_name_H-M   'P 1'
#
loop_
_entity.id
_entity.type
_entity.pdbx_description
1 polymer ?
#
loop_
_entity_poly.entity_id
_entity_poly.type
_entity_poly.pdbx_seq_one_letter_code
_entity_poly.pdbx_strand_id
1 'polypeptide(L)'
;MATAGIKPSTMRAVQYSRYSGGGASLKFVEIPVPSLKKDQVLIKVEAASLNPADSKVQRGLLRPFVPRFPFIPVTDVAGEIAEVGSAVSEFKVGDKVVAALKFWVTSNRQIFIVHSV
;
A
#
# COMPACT_ATOMS: atom_id res chain seq x y z
N MET A 1 -27.84 1.72 3.59
CA MET A 1 -26.93 0.64 3.18
C MET A 1 -26.02 1.20 2.11
N ALA A 2 -24.72 1.34 2.38
CA ALA A 2 -23.77 1.83 1.39
C ALA A 2 -23.58 0.75 0.33
N THR A 3 -23.83 1.09 -0.93
CA THR A 3 -23.55 0.25 -2.09
C THR A 3 -22.04 -0.01 -2.11
N ALA A 4 -21.62 -1.25 -1.87
CA ALA A 4 -20.24 -1.65 -2.07
C ALA A 4 -19.89 -1.39 -3.54
N GLY A 5 -19.08 -0.36 -3.80
CA GLY A 5 -18.61 -0.05 -5.15
C GLY A 5 -17.88 -1.26 -5.72
N ILE A 6 -18.07 -1.52 -7.02
CA ILE A 6 -17.39 -2.61 -7.72
C ILE A 6 -15.88 -2.39 -7.60
N LYS A 7 -15.17 -3.36 -7.00
CA LYS A 7 -13.71 -3.36 -6.93
C LYS A 7 -13.15 -3.43 -8.35
N PRO A 8 -12.28 -2.48 -8.77
CA PRO A 8 -11.68 -2.54 -10.09
C PRO A 8 -10.71 -3.73 -10.20
N SER A 9 -10.47 -4.22 -11.41
CA SER A 9 -9.48 -5.28 -11.65
C SER A 9 -8.04 -4.76 -11.53
N THR A 10 -7.82 -3.46 -11.77
CA THR A 10 -6.53 -2.78 -11.71
C THR A 10 -6.57 -1.54 -10.81
N MET A 11 -5.39 -1.08 -10.41
CA MET A 11 -5.14 0.14 -9.63
C MET A 11 -3.92 0.88 -10.17
N ARG A 12 -3.90 2.20 -9.92
CA ARG A 12 -2.74 3.04 -10.21
C ARG A 12 -1.79 3.04 -9.01
N ALA A 13 -0.49 2.90 -9.27
CA ALA A 13 0.54 2.95 -8.25
C ALA A 13 1.78 3.70 -8.75
N VAL A 14 2.57 4.21 -7.80
CA VAL A 14 3.94 4.64 -8.05
C VAL A 14 4.87 3.52 -7.59
N GLN A 15 5.79 3.07 -8.44
CA GLN A 15 6.76 2.05 -8.06
C GLN A 15 8.16 2.36 -8.61
N TYR A 16 9.19 1.73 -8.04
CA TYR A 16 10.54 1.73 -8.58
C TYR A 16 11.12 0.31 -8.58
N SER A 17 12.00 0.03 -9.56
CA SER A 17 12.56 -1.31 -9.78
C SER A 17 14.03 -1.46 -9.39
N ARG A 18 14.66 -0.38 -8.92
CA ARG A 18 16.04 -0.35 -8.43
C ARG A 18 16.21 0.79 -7.45
N TYR A 19 17.18 0.67 -6.55
CA TYR A 19 17.56 1.80 -5.72
C TYR A 19 18.04 2.95 -6.60
N SER A 20 17.52 4.14 -6.34
CA SER A 20 17.96 5.38 -6.97
C SER A 20 17.65 6.52 -6.03
N GLY A 21 18.62 7.38 -5.76
CA GLY A 21 18.46 8.44 -4.77
C GLY A 21 17.66 9.66 -5.22
N GLY A 22 16.49 9.47 -5.83
CA GLY A 22 15.63 10.55 -6.30
C GLY A 22 14.45 10.07 -7.15
N GLY A 23 13.58 11.00 -7.53
CA GLY A 23 12.31 10.71 -8.22
C GLY A 23 12.44 10.09 -9.62
N ALA A 24 13.62 10.14 -10.25
CA ALA A 24 13.81 9.71 -11.64
C ALA A 24 13.54 8.22 -11.90
N SER A 25 13.56 7.34 -10.90
CA SER A 25 13.19 5.92 -11.07
C SER A 25 11.72 5.62 -10.76
N LEU A 26 10.98 6.58 -10.19
CA LEU A 26 9.58 6.41 -9.87
C LEU A 26 8.78 6.37 -11.16
N LYS A 27 7.99 5.31 -11.31
CA LYS A 27 7.10 5.10 -12.45
C LYS A 27 5.68 5.03 -11.97
N PHE A 28 4.80 5.79 -12.62
CA PHE A 28 3.36 5.57 -12.55
C PHE A 28 3.02 4.35 -13.38
N VAL A 29 2.34 3.39 -12.76
CA VAL A 29 1.94 2.13 -13.39
C VAL A 29 0.49 1.82 -13.08
N GLU A 30 -0.12 1.03 -13.95
CA GLU A 30 -1.38 0.36 -13.67
C GLU A 30 -1.08 -1.13 -13.44
N ILE A 31 -1.53 -1.67 -12.30
CA ILE A 31 -1.25 -3.04 -11.86
C ILE A 31 -2.52 -3.67 -11.29
N PRO A 32 -2.64 -5.00 -11.20
CA PRO A 32 -3.83 -5.64 -10.63
C PRO A 32 -4.11 -5.20 -9.19
N VAL A 33 -5.39 -5.07 -8.83
CA VAL A 33 -5.76 -4.92 -7.42
C VAL A 33 -5.40 -6.21 -6.69
N PRO A 34 -4.61 -6.15 -5.62
CA PRO A 34 -4.14 -7.34 -4.93
C PRO A 34 -5.28 -8.09 -4.24
N SER A 35 -5.07 -9.41 -4.12
CA SER A 35 -5.97 -10.31 -3.42
C SER A 35 -5.83 -10.15 -1.91
N LEU A 36 -6.96 -10.07 -1.22
CA LEU A 36 -7.01 -9.90 0.22
C LEU A 36 -6.89 -11.25 0.94
N LYS A 37 -6.01 -11.37 1.94
CA LYS A 37 -5.98 -12.53 2.83
C LYS A 37 -7.04 -12.41 3.93
N LYS A 38 -7.38 -13.53 4.56
CA LYS A 38 -8.42 -13.59 5.61
C LYS A 38 -8.18 -12.64 6.79
N ASP A 39 -6.93 -12.35 7.14
CA ASP A 39 -6.53 -11.51 8.28
C ASP A 39 -6.11 -10.09 7.88
N GLN A 40 -6.53 -9.62 6.70
CA GLN A 40 -6.13 -8.33 6.14
C GLN A 40 -7.34 -7.45 5.84
N VAL A 41 -7.08 -6.15 5.65
CA VAL A 41 -8.03 -5.19 5.07
C VAL A 41 -7.44 -4.58 3.80
N LEU A 42 -8.31 -4.27 2.83
CA LEU A 42 -7.95 -3.51 1.64
C LEU A 42 -8.35 -2.05 1.84
N ILE A 43 -7.43 -1.13 1.61
CA ILE A 43 -7.67 0.31 1.78
C ILE A 43 -7.68 0.99 0.42
N LYS A 44 -8.76 1.71 0.14
CA LYS A 44 -8.82 2.74 -0.90
C LYS A 44 -8.10 3.98 -0.37
N VAL A 45 -6.85 4.14 -0.78
CA VAL A 45 -5.94 5.19 -0.34
C VAL A 45 -6.32 6.51 -0.99
N GLU A 46 -6.60 7.50 -0.15
CA GLU A 46 -6.91 8.88 -0.54
C GLU A 46 -5.68 9.78 -0.39
N ALA A 47 -4.82 9.51 0.60
CA ALA A 47 -3.59 10.25 0.83
C ALA A 47 -2.47 9.34 1.34
N ALA A 48 -1.23 9.73 1.04
CA ALA A 48 -0.02 9.12 1.59
C ALA A 48 0.93 10.23 2.04
N SER A 49 1.73 9.95 3.08
CA SER A 49 2.77 10.87 3.54
C SER A 49 4.13 10.50 2.94
N LEU A 50 5.06 11.46 2.95
CA LEU A 50 6.47 11.21 2.68
C LEU A 50 7.27 11.46 3.95
N ASN A 51 7.95 10.43 4.42
CA ASN A 51 8.81 10.46 5.60
C ASN A 51 10.29 10.34 5.21
N PRO A 52 11.23 10.79 6.06
CA PRO A 52 12.66 10.59 5.83
C PRO A 52 13.06 9.12 5.63
N ALA A 53 12.33 8.17 6.23
CA ALA A 53 12.53 6.75 6.05
C ALA A 53 12.31 6.31 4.59
N ASP A 54 11.28 6.80 3.92
CA ASP A 54 10.95 6.42 2.55
C ASP A 54 12.08 6.77 1.57
N SER A 55 12.67 7.97 1.75
CA SER A 55 13.85 8.39 0.98
C SER A 55 15.09 7.52 1.28
N LYS A 56 15.28 7.08 2.53
CA LYS A 56 16.37 6.17 2.90
C LYS A 56 16.20 4.79 2.28
N VAL A 57 14.97 4.26 2.22
CA VAL A 57 14.62 3.02 1.51
C VAL A 57 14.93 3.16 0.02
N GLN A 58 14.45 4.23 -0.62
CA GLN A 58 14.65 4.45 -2.05
C GLN A 58 16.13 4.57 -2.45
N ARG A 59 16.96 5.17 -1.58
CA ARG A 59 18.43 5.24 -1.71
C ARG A 59 19.14 3.91 -1.43
N GLY A 60 18.43 2.93 -0.88
CA GLY A 60 18.99 1.64 -0.49
C GLY A 60 19.83 1.69 0.78
N LEU A 61 19.62 2.69 1.65
CA LEU A 61 20.29 2.77 2.96
C LEU A 61 19.71 1.79 3.98
N LEU A 62 18.53 1.22 3.69
CA LEU A 62 17.85 0.22 4.51
C LEU A 62 17.72 -1.14 3.79
N ARG A 63 18.59 -1.42 2.81
CA ARG A 63 18.61 -2.65 1.98
C ARG A 63 18.31 -3.95 2.74
N PRO A 64 18.92 -4.22 3.93
CA PRO A 64 18.65 -5.47 4.66
C PRO A 64 17.19 -5.68 5.05
N PHE A 65 16.37 -4.62 5.07
CA PHE A 65 14.98 -4.62 5.50
C PHE A 65 13.98 -4.45 4.34
N VAL A 66 14.45 -4.37 3.09
CA VAL A 66 13.58 -4.12 1.92
C VAL A 66 13.43 -5.41 1.12
N PRO A 67 12.21 -5.98 1.02
CA PRO A 67 12.08 -7.38 0.66
C PRO A 67 12.29 -7.70 -0.83
N ARG A 68 11.89 -6.83 -1.77
CA ARG A 68 12.00 -7.06 -3.24
C ARG A 68 11.62 -5.84 -4.08
N PHE A 69 12.03 -5.87 -5.36
CA PHE A 69 11.54 -5.00 -6.43
C PHE A 69 10.52 -5.75 -7.32
N PRO A 70 9.59 -5.05 -8.00
CA PRO A 70 9.31 -3.62 -7.88
C PRO A 70 8.71 -3.26 -6.51
N PHE A 71 9.00 -2.05 -6.02
CA PHE A 71 8.57 -1.59 -4.70
C PHE A 71 7.69 -0.35 -4.81
N ILE A 72 6.55 -0.35 -4.11
CA ILE A 72 5.67 0.80 -3.95
C ILE A 72 6.10 1.53 -2.66
N PRO A 73 6.51 2.81 -2.73
CA PRO A 73 7.02 3.56 -1.58
C PRO A 73 5.92 3.94 -0.59
N VAL A 74 6.37 4.59 0.49
CA VAL A 74 5.62 5.18 1.63
C VAL A 74 5.47 4.26 2.84
N THR A 75 5.43 4.91 4.00
CA THR A 75 5.23 4.28 5.31
C THR A 75 3.86 4.58 5.89
N ASP A 76 3.20 5.69 5.53
CA ASP A 76 1.87 5.99 6.05
C ASP A 76 0.87 6.32 4.95
N VAL A 77 -0.37 5.88 5.16
CA VAL A 77 -1.51 6.14 4.28
C VAL A 77 -2.76 6.48 5.07
N ALA A 78 -3.66 7.25 4.46
CA ALA A 78 -5.01 7.48 4.93
C ALA A 78 -6.01 7.18 3.82
N GLY A 79 -7.17 6.65 4.19
CA GLY A 79 -8.21 6.31 3.23
C GLY A 79 -9.40 5.59 3.85
N GLU A 80 -10.10 4.83 3.01
CA GLU A 80 -11.31 4.11 3.39
C GLU A 80 -11.13 2.60 3.20
N ILE A 81 -11.68 1.80 4.10
CA ILE A 81 -11.70 0.34 3.96
C ILE A 81 -12.63 -0.06 2.82
N ALA A 82 -12.06 -0.70 1.81
CA ALA A 82 -12.78 -1.19 0.62
C ALA A 82 -13.19 -2.66 0.73
N GLU A 83 -12.42 -3.48 1.45
CA GLU A 83 -12.68 -4.91 1.61
C GLU A 83 -12.08 -5.38 2.95
N VAL A 84 -12.75 -6.33 3.62
CA VAL A 84 -12.34 -6.87 4.92
C VAL A 84 -12.23 -8.38 4.81
N GLY A 85 -11.10 -8.94 5.25
CA GLY A 85 -10.87 -10.37 5.28
C GLY A 85 -11.76 -11.05 6.32
N SER A 86 -12.12 -12.32 6.07
CA SER A 86 -13.11 -13.03 6.89
C SER A 86 -12.71 -13.30 8.35
N ALA A 87 -11.44 -13.09 8.72
CA ALA A 87 -10.95 -13.22 10.09
C ALA A 87 -10.73 -11.86 10.78
N VAL A 88 -11.09 -10.74 10.14
CA VAL A 88 -11.02 -9.39 10.73
C VAL A 88 -12.38 -9.02 11.31
N SER A 89 -12.40 -8.57 12.56
CA SER A 89 -13.61 -8.23 13.31
C SER A 89 -13.69 -6.77 13.77
N GLU A 90 -12.54 -6.10 13.79
CA GLU A 90 -12.33 -4.78 14.36
C GLU A 90 -12.66 -3.64 13.39
N PHE A 91 -12.89 -3.98 12.12
CA PHE A 91 -13.06 -3.05 11.02
C PHE A 91 -14.21 -3.46 10.10
N LYS A 92 -14.84 -2.47 9.45
CA LYS A 92 -15.85 -2.70 8.41
C LYS A 92 -15.59 -1.86 7.17
N VAL A 93 -16.15 -2.30 6.04
CA VAL A 93 -16.13 -1.53 4.78
C VAL A 93 -16.76 -0.14 5.02
N GLY A 94 -16.12 0.89 4.48
CA GLY A 94 -16.52 2.29 4.66
C GLY A 94 -15.85 3.01 5.84
N ASP A 95 -15.16 2.29 6.74
CA ASP A 95 -14.42 2.95 7.83
C ASP A 95 -13.27 3.80 7.26
N LYS A 96 -13.13 5.03 7.76
CA LYS A 96 -11.98 5.89 7.49
C LYS A 96 -10.84 5.54 8.44
N VAL A 97 -9.65 5.29 7.88
CA VAL A 97 -8.50 4.78 8.62
C VAL A 97 -7.21 5.50 8.24
N VAL A 98 -6.28 5.53 9.19
CA VAL A 98 -4.86 5.86 8.98
C VAL A 98 -4.05 4.61 9.32
N ALA A 99 -3.06 4.28 8.48
CA ALA A 99 -2.26 3.07 8.65
C ALA A 99 -0.76 3.35 8.47
N ALA A 100 0.03 2.79 9.39
CA ALA A 100 1.49 2.71 9.28
C ALA A 100 1.89 1.36 8.66
N LEU A 101 2.37 1.42 7.41
CA LEU A 101 2.87 0.31 6.60
C LEU A 101 4.27 -0.09 7.07
N LYS A 102 4.41 -1.34 7.55
CA LYS A 102 5.68 -1.86 8.04
C LYS A 102 6.32 -2.77 6.99
N PHE A 103 7.28 -2.26 6.22
CA PHE A 103 8.07 -3.08 5.28
C PHE A 103 9.23 -3.84 5.94
N TRP A 104 9.58 -3.51 7.20
CA TRP A 104 10.63 -4.19 7.99
C TRP A 104 10.16 -5.48 8.68
N VAL A 105 8.87 -5.80 8.65
CA VAL A 105 8.34 -6.99 9.30
C VAL A 105 8.14 -8.09 8.25
N THR A 106 8.90 -9.18 8.37
CA THR A 106 8.82 -10.39 7.51
C THR A 106 7.50 -11.16 7.66
N SER A 107 6.58 -10.70 8.51
CA SER A 107 5.25 -11.29 8.66
C SER A 107 4.37 -10.90 7.47
N ASN A 108 3.69 -11.90 6.92
CA ASN A 108 2.84 -11.90 5.72
C ASN A 108 1.63 -10.93 5.68
N ARG A 109 1.61 -9.86 6.47
CA ARG A 109 0.59 -8.80 6.49
C ARG A 109 1.01 -7.63 5.61
N GLN A 110 0.82 -7.78 4.30
CA GLN A 110 0.86 -6.65 3.37
C GLN A 110 -0.50 -5.96 3.38
N ILE A 111 -0.50 -4.67 3.70
CA ILE A 111 -1.60 -3.75 3.40
C ILE A 111 -1.36 -3.25 1.99
N PHE A 112 -2.39 -3.29 1.16
CA PHE A 112 -2.28 -2.92 -0.23
C PHE A 112 -3.01 -1.60 -0.52
N ILE A 113 -2.39 -0.80 -1.39
CA ILE A 113 -2.76 0.58 -1.73
C ILE A 113 -3.65 0.55 -2.96
N VAL A 114 -4.94 0.91 -2.87
CA VAL A 114 -5.76 1.22 -4.05
C VAL A 114 -5.85 2.74 -4.20
N HIS A 115 -5.23 3.33 -5.22
CA HIS A 115 -5.43 4.75 -5.53
C HIS A 115 -6.51 4.88 -6.62
N SER A 116 -7.57 5.65 -6.37
CA SER A 116 -8.46 6.15 -7.42
C SER A 116 -8.40 7.68 -7.42
N VAL A 117 -7.90 8.24 -8.51
CA VAL A 117 -8.31 9.55 -9.02
C VAL A 117 -8.86 9.31 -10.40
#